data_AF-A0A6J5WFI2-F1
#
_entry.id   AF-A0A6J5WFI2-F1
#
_cell.length_a   1.000
_cell.length_b   1.000
_cell.length_c   1.000
_cell.angle_alpha   90.00
_cell.angle_beta   90.00
_cell.angle_gamma   90.00
#
_symmetry.space_group_name_H-M   'P 1'
#
loop_
_entity.id
_entity.type
_entity.pdbx_description
1 polymer ?
#
loop_
_entity_poly.entity_id
_entity_poly.type
_entity_poly.pdbx_seq_one_letter_code
_entity_poly.pdbx_strand_id
1 'polypeptide(L)' 'MDLAVNCLEKLTRVPRFDTLIMFLSSSDNADLAKIWDEVFDKEATPIEYAEKLDNLHTKYCPKQ' A
#
# COMPACT_ATOMS: atom_id res chain seq x y z
N MET A 1 -10.60 -3.96 9.37
CA MET A 1 -9.32 -3.45 8.85
C MET A 1 -8.27 -4.55 8.80
N ASP A 2 -8.17 -5.40 9.83
CA ASP A 2 -7.34 -6.61 9.86
C ASP A 2 -7.25 -7.40 8.55
N LEU A 3 -8.40 -7.81 7.99
CA LEU A 3 -8.41 -8.62 6.77
C LEU A 3 -7.74 -7.88 5.61
N ALA A 4 -8.02 -6.59 5.45
CA ALA A 4 -7.44 -5.77 4.38
C ALA A 4 -5.92 -5.62 4.57
N VAL A 5 -5.48 -5.28 5.79
CA VAL A 5 -4.06 -5.15 6.12
C VAL A 5 -3.30 -6.47 5.94
N ASN A 6 -3.91 -7.59 6.35
CA ASN A 6 -3.33 -8.92 6.16
C ASN A 6 -3.27 -9.33 4.69
N CYS A 7 -4.29 -8.99 3.89
CA CYS A 7 -4.27 -9.20 2.45
C CYS A 7 -3.15 -8.41 1.78
N LEU A 8 -3.02 -7.11 2.10
CA LEU A 8 -1.92 -6.27 1.59
C LEU A 8 -0.57 -6.87 1.97
N GLU A 9 -0.39 -7.28 3.23
CA GLU A 9 0.85 -7.91 3.66
C GLU A 9 1.17 -9.18 2.88
N LYS A 10 0.19 -10.05 2.66
CA LYS A 10 0.38 -11.29 1.90
C LYS A 10 0.69 -11.04 0.43
N LEU A 11 0.10 -10.01 -0.17
CA LEU A 11 0.38 -9.62 -1.55
C LEU A 11 1.85 -9.21 -1.74
N THR A 12 2.46 -8.54 -0.75
CA THR A 12 3.90 -8.22 -0.80
C THR A 12 4.81 -9.45 -0.82
N ARG A 13 4.29 -10.64 -0.48
CA ARG A 13 5.03 -11.90 -0.46
C ARG A 13 4.83 -12.73 -1.73
N VAL A 14 3.95 -12.30 -2.63
CA VAL A 14 3.70 -12.99 -3.90
C VAL A 14 4.92 -12.79 -4.82
N PRO A 15 5.38 -13.84 -5.53
CA PRO A 15 6.47 -13.69 -6.49
C PRO A 15 6.19 -12.56 -7.49
N ARG A 16 7.22 -11.76 -7.79
CA ARG A 16 7.17 -10.62 -8.72
C ARG A 16 6.39 -9.39 -8.24
N PHE A 17 5.99 -9.33 -6.97
CA PHE A 17 5.38 -8.12 -6.41
C PHE A 17 6.22 -6.87 -6.71
N ASP A 18 7.51 -6.88 -6.37
CA ASP A 18 8.40 -5.74 -6.59
C ASP A 18 8.52 -5.37 -8.08
N THR A 19 8.52 -6.38 -8.95
CA THR A 19 8.55 -6.21 -10.40
C THR A 19 7.27 -5.53 -10.91
N LEU A 20 6.10 -5.92 -10.40
CA LEU A 20 4.83 -5.30 -10.76
C LEU A 20 4.80 -3.84 -10.33
N ILE A 21 5.19 -3.54 -9.09
CA ILE A 21 5.26 -2.17 -8.57
C ILE A 21 6.24 -1.31 -9.38
N MET A 22 7.44 -1.84 -9.69
CA MET A 22 8.46 -1.12 -10.44
C MET A 22 8.03 -0.76 -11.87
N PHE A 23 7.22 -1.61 -12.51
CA PHE A 23 6.74 -1.39 -13.88
C PHE A 23 5.43 -0.64 -13.98
N LEU A 24 4.84 -0.20 -12.86
CA LEU A 24 3.70 0.71 -12.90
C LEU A 24 4.09 1.99 -13.62
N SER A 25 3.20 2.47 -14.50
CA SER A 25 3.37 3.78 -15.11
C SER A 25 3.26 4.88 -14.06
N SER A 26 3.71 6.09 -14.37
CA SER A 26 3.57 7.21 -13.43
C SER A 26 2.10 7.52 -13.10
N SER A 27 1.17 7.32 -14.04
CA SER A 27 -0.27 7.49 -13.78
C SER A 27 -0.81 6.40 -12.86
N ASP A 28 -0.41 5.15 -13.07
CA ASP A 28 -0.87 4.04 -12.22
C ASP A 28 -0.33 4.18 -10.78
N ASN A 29 0.92 4.64 -10.62
CA ASN A 29 1.48 4.95 -9.31
C ASN A 29 0.73 6.09 -8.62
N ALA A 30 0.37 7.15 -9.35
CA ALA A 30 -0.39 8.27 -8.80
C ALA A 30 -1.80 7.84 -8.37
N ASP A 31 -2.46 7.01 -9.18
CA ASP A 31 -3.77 6.46 -8.85
C ASP A 31 -3.70 5.52 -7.64
N LEU A 32 -2.65 4.70 -7.54
CA LEU A 32 -2.42 3.82 -6.39
C LEU A 32 -2.23 4.62 -5.09
N ALA A 33 -1.40 5.67 -5.12
CA ALA A 33 -1.19 6.55 -3.97
C ALA A 33 -2.47 7.26 -3.55
N LYS A 34 -3.25 7.77 -4.52
CA LYS A 34 -4.54 8.38 -4.25
C LYS A 34 -5.52 7.41 -3.58
N ILE A 35 -5.62 6.18 -4.08
CA ILE A 35 -6.47 5.14 -3.49
C ILE A 35 -6.00 4.81 -2.07
N TRP A 36 -4.69 4.76 -1.84
CA TRP A 36 -4.12 4.53 -0.52
C TRP A 36 -4.57 5.60 0.49
N ASP A 37 -4.39 6.88 0.14
CA ASP A 37 -4.77 8.01 1.00
C ASP A 37 -6.28 8.02 1.27
N GLU A 38 -7.10 7.75 0.24
CA GLU A 38 -8.56 7.70 0.38
C GLU A 38 -9.05 6.56 1.30
N VAL A 39 -8.32 5.45 1.39
CA VAL A 39 -8.72 4.27 2.16
C VAL A 39 -8.11 4.28 3.57
N PHE A 40 -6.86 4.72 3.71
CA PHE A 40 -6.07 4.54 4.93
C PHE A 40 -5.68 5.84 5.64
N ASP A 41 -5.66 7.00 4.98
CA ASP A 41 -5.25 8.28 5.58
C ASP A 41 -6.44 9.13 6.09
N LYS A 42 -7.60 8.51 6.26
CA LYS A 42 -8.77 9.15 6.89
C LYS A 42 -8.73 8.94 8.41
N GLU A 43 -9.29 9.88 9.17
CA GLU A 43 -9.36 9.94 10.66
C GLU A 43 -9.85 8.66 11.37
N ALA A 44 -10.31 7.64 10.63
CA ALA A 44 -10.85 6.39 11.14
C ALA A 44 -9.82 5.24 11.24
N THR A 45 -8.55 5.43 10.85
CA THR A 45 -7.54 4.36 10.93
C THR A 45 -7.09 4.13 12.38
N PRO A 46 -7.34 2.93 12.96
CA PRO A 46 -6.89 2.61 14.30
C PRO A 46 -5.36 2.68 14.42
N ILE A 47 -4.88 3.27 15.50
CA ILE A 47 -3.45 3.48 15.75
C ILE A 47 -2.62 2.19 15.72
N GLU A 48 -3.22 1.05 16.05
CA GLU A 48 -2.59 -0.28 16.01
C GLU A 48 -2.12 -0.70 14.60
N TYR A 49 -2.70 -0.13 13.53
CA TYR A 49 -2.26 -0.39 12.16
C TYR A 49 -1.37 0.69 11.60
N ALA A 50 -1.17 1.82 12.29
CA ALA A 50 -0.47 2.98 11.75
C ALA A 50 0.95 2.61 11.27
N GLU A 51 1.74 1.95 12.12
CA GLU A 51 3.10 1.50 11.77
C GLU A 51 3.09 0.46 10.63
N LYS A 52 2.11 -0.43 10.62
CA LYS A 52 2.00 -1.48 9.61
C LYS A 52 1.61 -0.93 8.25
N LEU A 53 0.69 0.04 8.23
CA LEU A 53 0.26 0.75 7.04
C LEU A 53 1.37 1.64 6.51
N ASP A 54 2.12 2.34 7.37
CA ASP A 54 3.29 3.12 6.94
C ASP A 54 4.34 2.23 6.23
N ASN A 55 4.67 1.09 6.84
CA ASN A 55 5.56 0.10 6.22
C ASN A 55 5.04 -0.44 4.89
N LEU A 56 3.73 -0.73 4.78
CA LEU A 56 3.15 -1.20 3.52
C LEU A 56 3.11 -0.08 2.47
N HIS A 57 2.83 1.16 2.86
CA HIS A 57 2.80 2.30 1.95
C HIS A 57 4.14 2.45 1.22
N THR A 58 5.27 2.31 1.91
CA THR A 58 6.60 2.36 1.27
C THR A 58 6.85 1.26 0.23
N LYS A 59 6.15 0.12 0.33
CA LYS A 59 6.27 -1.00 -0.61
C LYS A 59 5.36 -0.86 -1.82
N TYR A 60 4.16 -0.32 -1.63
CA TYR A 60 3.18 -0.13 -2.70
C TYR A 60 3.41 1.16 -3.47
N CYS A 61 3.83 2.22 -2.78
CA CYS A 61 4.06 3.55 -3.33
C CYS A 61 5.52 3.98 -3.12
N PRO A 62 6.51 3.26 -3.70
CA PRO A 62 7.91 3.66 -3.56
C PRO A 62 8.11 5.05 -4.16
N LYS A 63 8.83 5.92 -3.43
CA LYS A 63 9.25 7.22 -3.97
C LYS A 63 10.23 6.95 -5.12
N GLN A 64 9.78 7.20 -6.36
CA GLN A 64 10.63 7.15 -7.55
C GLN A 64 11.59 8.33 -7.60
#